data_AF-A0A847GRU6-F1
#
_entry.id   AF-A0A847GRU6-F1
#
_cell.length_a   1.000
_cell.length_b   1.000
_cell.length_c   1.000
_cell.angle_alpha   90.00
_cell.angle_beta   90.00
_cell.angle_gamma   90.00
#
_symmetry.space_group_name_H-M   'P 1'
#
loop_
_entity.id
_entity.type
_entity.pdbx_description
1 polymer ?
#
loop_
_entity_poly.entity_id
_entity_poly.type
_entity_poly.pdbx_seq_one_letter_code
_entity_poly.pdbx_strand_id
1 'polypeptide(L)' 'MDSSGVEPTNNTAERVLRHAVIWRKLSFGTQSARGSRFVERMLTTIETCRLQKRSVFEYLTLAVKAHLSKQPAPSLLPAS' A
#
# COMPACT_ATOMS: atom_id res chain seq x y z
N MET A 1 9.56 -17.43 29.87
CA MET A 1 8.38 -18.28 29.66
C MET A 1 7.30 -17.41 29.05
N ASP A 2 7.26 -17.50 27.72
CA ASP A 2 6.09 -17.52 26.84
C ASP A 2 4.99 -16.49 27.04
N SER A 3 5.08 -15.42 26.24
CA SER A 3 3.98 -14.53 25.87
C SER A 3 2.98 -15.28 24.97
N SER A 4 2.36 -16.33 25.50
CA SER A 4 1.35 -17.14 24.83
C SER A 4 0.03 -16.36 24.76
N GLY A 5 -0.28 -15.81 23.58
CA GLY A 5 -1.67 -15.43 23.25
C GLY A 5 -1.92 -14.00 22.79
N VAL A 6 -0.91 -13.13 22.69
CA VAL A 6 -1.09 -11.86 21.97
C VAL A 6 -0.87 -12.14 20.49
N GLU A 7 -1.90 -11.92 19.65
CA GLU A 7 -1.71 -11.93 18.19
C GLU A 7 -0.52 -11.01 17.89
N PRO A 8 0.54 -11.48 17.21
CA PRO A 8 1.73 -10.69 16.98
C PRO A 8 1.40 -9.61 15.96
N THR A 9 0.81 -8.51 16.44
CA THR A 9 0.55 -7.30 15.67
C THR A 9 1.87 -6.74 15.12
N ASN A 10 3.01 -7.09 15.75
CA ASN A 10 4.34 -6.84 15.24
C ASN A 10 4.60 -7.54 13.88
N ASN A 11 4.12 -8.76 13.66
CA ASN A 11 4.38 -9.52 12.43
C ASN A 11 3.61 -8.88 11.28
N THR A 12 2.41 -8.38 11.55
CA THR A 12 1.61 -7.64 10.56
C THR A 12 2.27 -6.30 10.22
N ALA A 13 2.72 -5.53 11.21
CA ALA A 13 3.43 -4.28 10.99
C ALA A 13 4.78 -4.49 10.25
N GLU A 14 5.56 -5.48 10.67
CA GLU A 14 6.81 -5.88 10.00
C GLU A 14 6.56 -6.37 8.57
N ARG A 15 5.47 -7.11 8.33
CA ARG A 15 5.07 -7.53 6.97
C ARG A 15 4.72 -6.36 6.07
N VAL A 16 4.00 -5.37 6.59
CA VAL A 16 3.66 -4.13 5.87
C VAL A 16 4.94 -3.35 5.54
N LEU A 17 5.85 -3.19 6.51
CA LEU A 17 7.10 -2.44 6.33
C LEU A 17 8.10 -3.16 5.43
N ARG A 18 8.06 -4.49 5.35
CA ARG A 18 9.00 -5.29 4.54
C ARG A 18 9.01 -4.86 3.07
N HIS A 19 7.86 -4.57 2.47
CA HIS A 19 7.80 -4.13 1.08
C HIS A 19 8.49 -2.78 0.87
N ALA A 20 8.29 -1.83 1.77
CA ALA A 20 8.95 -0.52 1.73
C ALA A 20 10.47 -0.64 1.91
N VAL A 21 10.92 -1.49 2.84
CA VAL A 21 12.34 -1.73 3.13
C VAL A 21 13.05 -2.40 1.96
N ILE A 22 12.46 -3.45 1.38
CA ILE A 22 13.01 -4.14 0.21
C ILE A 22 13.12 -3.17 -0.97
N TRP A 23 12.06 -2.40 -1.23
CA TRP A 23 12.06 -1.42 -2.32
C TRP A 23 13.16 -0.37 -2.14
N ARG A 24 13.29 0.22 -0.95
CA ARG A 24 14.34 1.20 -0.67
C ARG A 24 15.74 0.59 -0.85
N LYS A 25 15.94 -0.66 -0.41
CA LYS A 25 17.23 -1.36 -0.53
C LYS A 25 17.61 -1.63 -1.99
N LEU A 26 16.64 -2.03 -2.82
CA LEU A 26 16.90 -2.41 -4.22
C LEU A 26 16.89 -1.21 -5.19
N SER A 27 16.10 -0.18 -4.89
CA SER A 27 15.88 0.97 -5.78
C SER A 27 16.50 2.27 -5.25
N PHE A 28 17.27 2.21 -4.15
CA PHE A 28 17.91 3.35 -3.46
C PHE A 28 16.96 4.45 -2.96
N GLY A 29 15.65 4.26 -3.09
CA GLY A 29 14.66 5.24 -2.67
C GLY A 29 14.46 6.36 -3.69
N THR A 30 14.06 7.52 -3.19
CA THR A 30 13.85 8.73 -3.99
C THR A 30 14.34 9.95 -3.22
N GLN A 31 14.98 10.88 -3.94
CA GLN A 31 15.56 12.10 -3.37
C GLN A 31 14.67 13.34 -3.58
N SER A 32 13.45 13.15 -4.12
CA SER A 32 12.53 14.25 -4.40
C SER A 32 11.26 14.11 -3.56
N ALA A 33 10.71 15.24 -3.11
CA ALA A 33 9.43 15.25 -2.37
C ALA A 33 8.30 14.61 -3.19
N ARG A 34 8.27 14.86 -4.51
CA ARG A 34 7.28 14.27 -5.43
C ARG A 34 7.42 12.74 -5.49
N GLY A 35 8.64 12.24 -5.62
CA GLY A 35 8.90 10.80 -5.61
C GLY A 35 8.54 10.16 -4.28
N SER A 36 8.85 10.80 -3.15
CA SER A 36 8.52 10.28 -1.82
C SER A 36 7.02 10.10 -1.65
N ARG A 37 6.24 11.11 -2.07
CA ARG A 37 4.77 11.02 -2.05
C ARG A 37 4.20 9.95 -2.98
N PHE A 38 4.83 9.73 -4.14
CA PHE A 38 4.41 8.67 -5.04
C PHE A 38 4.58 7.28 -4.39
N VAL A 39 5.77 7.04 -3.82
CA VAL A 39 6.10 5.77 -3.14
C VAL A 39 5.18 5.54 -1.95
N GLU A 40 5.00 6.55 -1.11
CA GLU A 40 4.07 6.54 0.03
C GLU A 40 2.65 6.13 -0.38
N ARG A 41 2.11 6.73 -1.44
CA ARG A 41 0.77 6.42 -1.96
C ARG A 41 0.68 5.01 -2.53
N MET A 42 1.72 4.54 -3.21
CA MET A 42 1.74 3.18 -3.77
C MET A 42 1.81 2.11 -2.70
N LEU A 43 2.67 2.27 -1.69
CA LEU A 43 2.73 1.34 -0.56
C LEU A 43 1.39 1.29 0.19
N THR A 44 0.78 2.45 0.44
CA THR A 44 -0.55 2.54 1.08
C THR A 44 -1.60 1.80 0.25
N THR A 45 -1.63 2.02 -1.06
CA THR A 45 -2.61 1.40 -1.97
C THR A 45 -2.44 -0.12 -2.01
N ILE A 46 -1.21 -0.60 -2.16
CA ILE A 46 -0.87 -2.02 -2.23
C ILE A 46 -1.32 -2.72 -0.95
N GLU A 47 -0.92 -2.19 0.21
CA GLU A 47 -1.21 -2.83 1.50
C GLU A 47 -2.69 -2.77 1.82
N THR A 48 -3.37 -1.66 1.54
CA THR A 48 -4.82 -1.55 1.77
C THR A 48 -5.59 -2.54 0.90
N CYS A 49 -5.28 -2.65 -0.39
CA CYS A 49 -5.91 -3.63 -1.28
C CYS A 49 -5.63 -5.06 -0.81
N ARG A 50 -4.39 -5.37 -0.39
CA ARG A 50 -4.01 -6.68 0.13
C ARG A 50 -4.79 -7.05 1.39
N LEU A 51 -4.92 -6.12 2.34
CA LEU A 51 -5.70 -6.32 3.57
C LEU A 51 -7.19 -6.51 3.28
N GLN A 52 -7.72 -5.79 2.28
CA GLN A 52 -9.11 -5.93 1.82
C GLN A 52 -9.34 -7.13 0.89
N LYS A 53 -8.32 -7.95 0.61
CA LYS A 53 -8.38 -9.06 -0.37
C LYS A 53 -8.84 -8.61 -1.76
N ARG A 54 -8.48 -7.39 -2.15
CA ARG A 54 -8.79 -6.76 -3.45
C ARG A 54 -7.56 -6.77 -4.37
N SER A 55 -7.78 -6.92 -5.67
CA SER A 55 -6.72 -6.79 -6.66
C SER A 55 -6.18 -5.34 -6.72
N VAL A 56 -4.89 -5.19 -6.42
CA VAL A 56 -4.17 -3.90 -6.56
C VAL A 56 -4.19 -3.43 -8.01
N PHE A 57 -3.97 -4.34 -8.96
CA PHE A 57 -3.89 -4.02 -10.38
C PHE A 57 -5.22 -3.50 -10.92
N GLU A 58 -6.33 -4.12 -10.53
CA GLU A 58 -7.66 -3.65 -10.92
C GLU A 58 -7.98 -2.29 -10.31
N TYR A 59 -7.64 -2.07 -9.03
CA TYR A 59 -7.81 -0.76 -8.39
C TYR A 59 -7.04 0.33 -9.13
N LEU A 60 -5.75 0.12 -9.43
CA LEU A 60 -4.92 1.09 -10.14
C LEU A 60 -5.45 1.35 -11.55
N THR A 61 -5.89 0.30 -12.25
CA THR A 61 -6.49 0.41 -13.58
C THR A 61 -7.73 1.30 -13.54
N LEU A 62 -8.63 1.07 -12.58
CA LEU A 62 -9.82 1.90 -12.39
C LEU A 62 -9.48 3.34 -12.01
N ALA A 63 -8.50 3.55 -11.13
CA ALA A 63 -8.07 4.87 -10.71
C ALA A 63 -7.45 5.68 -11.87
N VAL A 64 -6.61 5.06 -12.68
CA VAL A 64 -6.02 5.70 -13.86
C VAL A 64 -7.08 6.01 -14.90
N LYS A 65 -7.98 5.06 -15.20
CA LYS A 65 -9.11 5.29 -16.11
C LYS A 65 -9.98 6.46 -15.64
N ALA A 66 -10.36 6.49 -14.36
CA ALA A 66 -11.15 7.57 -13.79
C ALA A 66 -10.44 8.93 -13.93
N HIS A 67 -9.14 8.99 -13.61
CA HIS A 67 -8.35 10.21 -13.75
C HIS A 67 -8.32 10.73 -15.20
N LEU A 68 -8.05 9.85 -16.16
CA LEU A 68 -8.03 10.19 -17.59
C LEU A 68 -9.40 10.66 -18.08
N SER A 69 -10.48 10.08 -17.57
CA SER A 69 -11.86 10.46 -17.88
C SER A 69 -12.36 11.66 -17.05
N LYS A 70 -11.52 12.29 -16.22
CA LYS A 70 -11.88 13.38 -15.29
C LYS A 70 -13.03 13.02 -14.33
N GLN A 71 -13.11 11.76 -13.96
CA GLN A 71 -14.06 11.20 -12.99
C GLN A 71 -13.39 11.01 -11.63
N PRO A 72 -14.18 10.93 -10.53
CA PRO A 72 -13.62 10.61 -9.22
C PRO A 72 -12.95 9.24 -9.20
N ALA A 73 -11.79 9.15 -8.56
CA ALA A 73 -11.09 7.89 -8.38
C ALA A 73 -11.90 6.92 -7.49
N PRO A 74 -11.79 5.60 -7.70
CA PRO A 74 -12.45 4.63 -6.84
C PRO A 74 -11.95 4.78 -5.40
N SER A 75 -12.84 4.58 -4.43
CA SER A 75 -12.47 4.61 -3.02
C SER A 75 -11.52 3.46 -2.69
N LEU A 76 -10.51 3.78 -1.88
CA LEU A 76 -9.63 2.80 -1.23
C LEU A 76 -10.20 2.33 0.12
N LEU A 77 -11.20 3.03 0.67
CA LEU A 77 -11.88 2.61 1.88
C LEU A 77 -12.88 1.48 1.56
N PRO A 78 -13.10 0.52 2.49
CA PRO A 78 -14.07 -0.53 2.29
C PRO A 78 -15.49 0.04 2.14
N ALA A 79 -16.31 -0.60 1.31
CA ALA A 79 -17.74 -0.31 1.27
C ALA A 79 -18.37 -0.71 2.62
N SER A 80 -19.15 0.18 3.21
CA SER A 80 -19.88 -0.06 4.47
C SER A 80 -21.01 -1.07 4.30
#